data_AF-F0ZRU9-F1
#
_entry.id   AF-F0ZRU9-F1
#
_cell.length_a   1.000
_cell.length_b   1.000
_cell.length_c   1.000
_cell.angle_alpha   90.00
_cell.angle_beta   90.00
_cell.angle_gamma   90.00
#
_symmetry.space_group_name_H-M   'P 1'
#
loop_
_entity.id
_entity.type
_entity.pdbx_description
1 polymer ?
#
loop_
_entity_poly.entity_id
_entity_poly.type
_entity_poly.pdbx_seq_one_letter_code
_entity_poly.pdbx_strand_id
1 'polypeptide(L)'
;MIGNNNNNNNNSLNNNNNNDNNSNNINNVNNNNEENNFSIQQQFYSQRRNSLTYNMDNSNGNNNELAGGGNHTLTEYEYRDADYDSNRDEEEEEDIISSINENTTETKSLLEDIRISSSIDNIISINEVPTDHPPVIVTIKDDKIITTTTTTITTTTTKKHTKPQGMCYDGRRNYILMVDAVVALVFVPIVYFSYYIPNLKMDHNEEVYKYWYYNIPFSKYALWMFCVIGGFAYVSVITEKRSVPFHCRYKRHRDFFQLLFAASLWFAIGGPSRALFGRNDYIVGLDDHITKNTQDGYSAAESFFYNYFAFFLSFLLGLHFTYLDRNLFLRSMGDKFGTPMLWKTFKASELMALIPVLLFILAMAALHIYLIIQDKLWEYFAIAYSIFFAVLIGVSLVFRKTHYLHMHHYFIFGSLVPLTGFQTVLSLISLGAVSGIAVEGVSRWSMGWLWYRGSRVL
;
A
#
# COMPACT_ATOMS: atom_id res chain seq x y z
N MET A 1 -64.81 29.63 -4.26
CA MET A 1 -65.84 28.56 -4.23
C MET A 1 -65.45 27.58 -3.15
N ILE A 2 -66.20 27.60 -2.05
CA ILE A 2 -65.99 26.80 -0.85
C ILE A 2 -66.85 25.54 -1.02
N GLY A 3 -66.22 24.37 -1.01
CA GLY A 3 -66.89 23.07 -1.08
C GLY A 3 -66.70 22.31 0.22
N ASN A 4 -67.63 22.54 1.14
CA ASN A 4 -67.86 21.77 2.36
C ASN A 4 -68.41 20.38 1.97
N ASN A 5 -67.89 19.29 2.55
CA ASN A 5 -68.65 18.05 2.65
C ASN A 5 -68.34 17.35 3.98
N ASN A 6 -69.28 17.53 4.92
CA ASN A 6 -69.48 16.70 6.10
C ASN A 6 -70.35 15.49 5.73
N ASN A 7 -70.03 14.31 6.27
CA ASN A 7 -70.96 13.35 6.89
C ASN A 7 -70.14 12.12 7.34
N ASN A 8 -69.92 11.90 8.63
CA ASN A 8 -70.81 11.35 9.68
C ASN A 8 -71.09 9.83 9.60
N ASN A 9 -71.06 9.24 10.81
CA ASN A 9 -71.58 7.95 11.28
C ASN A 9 -70.67 6.73 11.15
N ASN A 10 -70.62 5.78 12.09
CA ASN A 10 -70.94 5.70 13.52
C ASN A 10 -70.56 4.27 13.96
N ASN A 11 -70.12 4.12 15.21
CA ASN A 11 -70.31 2.98 16.12
C ASN A 11 -70.09 1.53 15.65
N SER A 12 -69.16 0.83 16.30
CA SER A 12 -69.54 -0.38 17.08
C SER A 12 -68.59 -0.62 18.26
N LEU A 13 -69.11 -0.41 19.46
CA LEU A 13 -68.77 -1.17 20.66
C LEU A 13 -68.96 -2.67 20.40
N ASN A 14 -68.05 -3.54 20.86
CA ASN A 14 -68.37 -4.48 21.95
C ASN A 14 -67.19 -5.40 22.36
N ASN A 15 -67.06 -5.51 23.69
CA ASN A 15 -66.78 -6.69 24.52
C ASN A 15 -65.48 -7.51 24.43
N ASN A 16 -64.71 -7.40 25.52
CA ASN A 16 -64.50 -8.41 26.57
C ASN A 16 -64.32 -9.88 26.13
N ASN A 17 -63.15 -10.45 26.46
CA ASN A 17 -63.15 -11.63 27.33
C ASN A 17 -61.82 -11.81 28.08
N ASN A 18 -61.99 -11.97 29.39
CA ASN A 18 -61.02 -12.46 30.37
C ASN A 18 -60.48 -13.85 29.97
N ASN A 19 -59.22 -14.12 30.31
CA ASN A 19 -58.85 -15.42 30.85
C ASN A 19 -57.58 -15.28 31.72
N ASP A 20 -57.83 -15.17 33.02
CA ASP A 20 -56.88 -15.52 34.07
C ASP A 20 -56.74 -17.05 34.18
N ASN A 21 -55.62 -17.46 34.78
CA ASN A 21 -55.28 -18.77 35.33
C ASN A 21 -54.72 -19.82 34.36
N ASN A 22 -53.41 -20.05 34.44
CA ASN A 22 -52.94 -21.33 35.02
C ASN A 22 -51.48 -21.25 35.49
N SER A 23 -51.30 -21.16 36.80
CA SER A 23 -50.11 -21.57 37.52
C SER A 23 -50.19 -23.07 37.82
N ASN A 24 -49.18 -23.83 37.39
CA ASN A 24 -48.61 -25.03 38.03
C ASN A 24 -47.71 -25.73 36.99
N ASN A 25 -46.39 -25.72 37.18
CA ASN A 25 -45.61 -26.68 37.96
C ASN A 25 -45.15 -27.88 37.10
N ILE A 26 -43.91 -28.33 37.36
CA ILE A 26 -43.28 -29.58 36.90
C ILE A 26 -42.52 -29.50 35.55
N ASN A 27 -41.21 -29.21 35.63
CA ASN A 27 -40.19 -30.25 35.39
C ASN A 27 -38.80 -29.73 35.79
N ASN A 28 -38.44 -30.07 37.02
CA ASN A 28 -37.09 -30.03 37.56
C ASN A 28 -36.46 -31.38 37.20
N VAL A 29 -35.61 -31.43 36.19
CA VAL A 29 -34.79 -32.62 35.87
C VAL A 29 -33.37 -32.15 35.59
N ASN A 30 -32.52 -32.43 36.57
CA ASN A 30 -31.11 -32.80 36.48
C ASN A 30 -30.37 -32.49 35.18
N ASN A 31 -29.38 -31.59 35.28
CA ASN A 31 -28.07 -31.83 34.65
C ASN A 31 -26.98 -31.37 35.62
N ASN A 32 -26.63 -32.29 36.52
CA ASN A 32 -25.28 -32.38 37.06
C ASN A 32 -24.39 -33.01 35.97
N ASN A 33 -23.11 -32.63 36.00
CA ASN A 33 -21.97 -33.19 35.28
C ASN A 33 -21.57 -32.48 33.98
N GLU A 34 -20.83 -31.39 34.13
CA GLU A 34 -19.71 -31.08 33.23
C GLU A 34 -18.64 -30.23 33.95
N GLU A 35 -18.34 -30.58 35.21
CA GLU A 35 -17.03 -30.28 35.82
C GLU A 35 -16.22 -31.57 35.79
N ASN A 36 -15.39 -31.72 34.75
CA ASN A 36 -14.17 -32.55 34.70
C ASN A 36 -13.84 -32.83 33.23
N ASN A 37 -13.05 -31.94 32.60
CA ASN A 37 -12.07 -32.29 31.57
C ASN A 37 -11.31 -31.04 31.12
N PHE A 38 -10.47 -30.50 31.98
CA PHE A 38 -9.33 -29.67 31.56
C PHE A 38 -8.10 -30.01 32.42
N SER A 39 -7.76 -31.29 32.42
CA SER A 39 -6.39 -31.72 32.64
C SER A 39 -6.02 -32.65 31.48
N ILE A 40 -4.76 -32.60 31.05
CA ILE A 40 -4.19 -33.23 29.84
C ILE A 40 -4.14 -32.28 28.62
N GLN A 41 -3.27 -31.27 28.69
CA GLN A 41 -2.37 -30.94 27.57
C GLN A 41 -1.12 -30.18 28.04
N GLN A 42 -0.43 -30.70 29.05
CA GLN A 42 0.82 -30.13 29.56
C GLN A 42 2.01 -31.10 29.59
N GLN A 43 2.03 -32.10 28.71
CA GLN A 43 3.20 -32.96 28.55
C GLN A 43 3.42 -33.31 27.08
N PHE A 44 4.06 -32.42 26.33
CA PHE A 44 4.91 -32.79 25.19
C PHE A 44 5.70 -31.55 24.77
N TYR A 45 6.78 -31.22 25.48
CA TYR A 45 7.95 -30.50 24.93
C TYR A 45 9.05 -30.40 26.00
N SER A 46 9.74 -31.50 26.29
CA SER A 46 11.07 -31.44 26.91
C SER A 46 11.83 -32.75 26.76
N GLN A 47 12.34 -33.06 25.55
CA GLN A 47 13.47 -33.98 25.38
C GLN A 47 13.98 -33.98 23.93
N ARG A 48 14.94 -33.09 23.65
CA ARG A 48 16.11 -33.34 22.77
C ARG A 48 17.02 -32.11 22.77
N ARG A 49 17.88 -32.03 23.79
CA ARG A 49 19.18 -31.36 23.69
C ARG A 49 20.24 -32.45 23.75
N ASN A 50 20.88 -32.71 22.62
CA ASN A 50 22.22 -33.29 22.49
C ASN A 50 22.88 -32.44 21.40
N SER A 51 23.73 -31.49 21.77
CA SER A 51 25.17 -31.67 21.95
C SER A 51 25.91 -31.81 20.61
N LEU A 52 26.30 -30.67 20.04
CA LEU A 52 27.47 -30.58 19.17
C LEU A 52 28.29 -29.37 19.66
N THR A 53 29.21 -29.70 20.56
CA THR A 53 30.31 -28.86 21.01
C THR A 53 31.32 -28.83 19.88
N TYR A 54 31.55 -27.66 19.27
CA TYR A 54 32.71 -27.44 18.42
C TYR A 54 33.75 -26.68 19.23
N ASN A 55 34.89 -27.33 19.44
CA ASN A 55 36.11 -26.71 19.95
C ASN A 55 36.56 -25.63 18.96
N MET A 56 36.67 -24.39 19.42
CA MET A 56 37.57 -23.42 18.78
C MET A 56 38.90 -23.49 19.52
N ASP A 57 39.86 -24.14 18.87
CA ASP A 57 41.26 -23.99 19.20
C ASP A 57 41.73 -22.59 18.84
N ASN A 58 42.39 -22.02 19.83
CA ASN A 58 42.97 -20.69 19.84
C ASN A 58 44.39 -20.79 19.25
N SER A 59 44.63 -20.21 18.07
CA SER A 59 45.99 -20.00 17.57
C SER A 59 46.17 -18.59 17.04
N ASN A 60 47.10 -17.88 17.68
CA ASN A 60 47.73 -16.64 17.27
C ASN A 60 48.04 -16.55 15.77
N GLY A 61 47.83 -15.37 15.18
CA GLY A 61 48.36 -15.01 13.88
C GLY A 61 48.18 -13.53 13.58
N ASN A 62 49.30 -12.80 13.58
CA ASN A 62 49.44 -11.38 13.22
C ASN A 62 49.09 -11.10 11.74
N ASN A 63 48.81 -9.80 11.49
CA ASN A 63 49.05 -9.01 10.27
C ASN A 63 47.95 -8.83 9.20
N ASN A 64 47.77 -7.52 8.90
CA ASN A 64 47.57 -6.84 7.62
C ASN A 64 46.18 -6.73 6.96
N GLU A 65 45.82 -5.46 6.76
CA GLU A 65 45.27 -4.83 5.54
C GLU A 65 44.43 -5.71 4.59
N LEU A 66 43.16 -5.33 4.41
CA LEU A 66 42.60 -4.97 3.09
C LEU A 66 41.15 -4.50 3.24
N ALA A 67 40.95 -3.21 2.96
CA ALA A 67 39.65 -2.63 2.71
C ALA A 67 39.16 -3.13 1.33
N GLY A 68 38.25 -4.11 1.34
CA GLY A 68 37.54 -4.56 0.15
C GLY A 68 36.38 -3.63 -0.17
N GLY A 69 36.64 -2.61 -1.00
CA GLY A 69 35.59 -1.87 -1.70
C GLY A 69 34.99 -2.76 -2.79
N GLY A 70 33.87 -3.42 -2.49
CA GLY A 70 33.11 -4.18 -3.49
C GLY A 70 32.39 -3.22 -4.43
N ASN A 71 32.97 -2.98 -5.61
CA ASN A 71 32.27 -2.37 -6.74
C ASN A 71 31.26 -3.38 -7.28
N HIS A 72 30.02 -3.35 -6.78
CA HIS A 72 28.90 -4.00 -7.43
C HIS A 72 28.51 -3.18 -8.67
N THR A 73 28.81 -3.71 -9.85
CA THR A 73 28.23 -3.27 -11.11
C THR A 73 26.84 -3.88 -11.21
N LEU A 74 25.81 -3.04 -11.12
CA LEU A 74 24.43 -3.44 -11.38
C LEU A 74 24.31 -3.87 -12.85
N THR A 75 23.53 -4.91 -13.11
CA THR A 75 23.22 -5.34 -14.47
C THR A 75 22.30 -4.32 -15.16
N GLU A 76 22.36 -4.22 -16.49
CA GLU A 76 21.53 -3.30 -17.31
C GLU A 76 20.02 -3.46 -17.05
N TYR A 77 19.58 -4.66 -16.65
CA TYR A 77 18.20 -4.93 -16.23
C TYR A 77 17.84 -4.25 -14.90
N GLU A 78 18.76 -4.17 -13.94
CA GLU A 78 18.55 -3.51 -12.65
C GLU A 78 18.53 -1.97 -12.79
N TYR A 79 19.22 -1.43 -13.81
CA TYR A 79 19.13 -0.01 -14.17
C TYR A 79 17.77 0.38 -14.75
N ARG A 80 17.09 -0.52 -15.49
CA ARG A 80 15.73 -0.25 -16.01
C ARG A 80 14.64 -0.25 -14.93
N ASP A 81 14.83 -0.98 -13.83
CA ASP A 81 13.82 -1.08 -12.76
C ASP A 81 13.99 0.00 -11.68
N ALA A 82 15.21 0.50 -11.48
CA ALA A 82 15.54 1.54 -10.51
C ALA A 82 15.18 2.96 -11.02
N ASP A 83 13.95 3.41 -10.71
CA ASP A 83 13.50 4.82 -10.59
C ASP A 83 13.93 5.89 -11.63
N TYR A 84 14.55 5.51 -12.75
CA TYR A 84 14.96 6.41 -13.82
C TYR A 84 13.86 6.48 -14.88
N ASP A 85 13.42 7.70 -15.14
CA ASP A 85 12.53 8.01 -16.26
C ASP A 85 13.33 7.85 -17.56
N SER A 86 13.27 6.66 -18.15
CA SER A 86 14.00 6.34 -19.38
C SER A 86 13.67 7.28 -20.54
N ASN A 87 12.54 8.01 -20.49
CA ASN A 87 12.18 8.96 -21.55
C ASN A 87 12.90 10.30 -21.38
N ARG A 88 13.34 10.66 -20.17
CA ARG A 88 14.12 11.89 -19.96
C ARG A 88 15.52 11.74 -20.54
N ASP A 89 16.08 10.54 -20.44
CA ASP A 89 17.34 10.21 -21.10
C ASP A 89 17.14 10.01 -22.60
N GLU A 90 15.99 9.56 -23.12
CA GLU A 90 15.77 9.51 -24.59
C GLU A 90 15.61 10.91 -25.22
N GLU A 91 14.91 11.86 -24.58
CA GLU A 91 14.86 13.26 -25.06
C GLU A 91 16.19 14.00 -24.84
N GLU A 92 16.86 13.82 -23.69
CA GLU A 92 18.19 14.40 -23.47
C GLU A 92 19.27 13.70 -24.32
N GLU A 93 19.17 12.39 -24.61
CA GLU A 93 20.03 11.69 -25.57
C GLU A 93 19.72 12.11 -27.01
N GLU A 94 18.47 12.31 -27.43
CA GLU A 94 18.20 12.82 -28.79
C GLU A 94 18.69 14.25 -28.98
N ASP A 95 18.59 15.12 -27.97
CA ASP A 95 19.17 16.47 -27.98
C ASP A 95 20.71 16.46 -27.92
N ILE A 96 21.29 15.53 -27.17
CA ILE A 96 22.75 15.32 -27.13
C ILE A 96 23.25 14.66 -28.43
N ILE A 97 22.53 13.69 -28.98
CA ILE A 97 22.88 12.99 -30.23
C ILE A 97 22.67 13.91 -31.43
N SER A 98 21.68 14.80 -31.43
CA SER A 98 21.51 15.81 -32.48
C SER A 98 22.62 16.87 -32.41
N SER A 99 22.98 17.36 -31.22
CA SER A 99 24.10 18.29 -31.04
C SER A 99 25.49 17.67 -31.22
N ILE A 100 25.62 16.35 -31.01
CA ILE A 100 26.81 15.56 -31.35
C ILE A 100 26.85 15.30 -32.86
N ASN A 101 25.75 14.88 -33.51
CA ASN A 101 25.73 14.57 -34.95
C ASN A 101 26.00 15.80 -35.83
N GLU A 102 25.64 17.01 -35.39
CA GLU A 102 26.02 18.26 -36.08
C GLU A 102 27.55 18.53 -36.02
N ASN A 103 28.26 17.98 -35.04
CA ASN A 103 29.72 18.13 -34.88
C ASN A 103 30.53 16.86 -35.22
N THR A 104 29.91 15.71 -35.50
CA THR A 104 30.60 14.40 -35.60
C THR A 104 30.53 13.70 -36.96
N THR A 105 30.05 14.34 -38.02
CA THR A 105 30.16 13.75 -39.36
C THR A 105 31.63 13.51 -39.76
N GLU A 106 32.57 14.26 -39.18
CA GLU A 106 34.02 14.05 -39.36
C GLU A 106 34.62 13.04 -38.36
N THR A 107 34.09 12.97 -37.12
CA THR A 107 34.65 12.15 -36.03
C THR A 107 34.15 10.70 -36.01
N LYS A 108 32.95 10.43 -36.54
CA LYS A 108 32.37 9.06 -36.59
C LYS A 108 33.17 8.11 -37.50
N SER A 109 33.77 8.65 -38.57
CA SER A 109 34.63 7.86 -39.47
C SER A 109 35.96 7.43 -38.83
N LEU A 110 36.39 8.09 -37.74
CA LEU A 110 37.63 7.78 -37.01
C LEU A 110 37.42 6.77 -35.87
N LEU A 111 36.18 6.53 -35.44
CA LEU A 111 35.85 5.69 -34.29
C LEU A 111 35.54 4.23 -34.65
N GLU A 112 35.19 3.93 -35.90
CA GLU A 112 34.90 2.55 -36.34
C GLU A 112 36.15 1.66 -36.45
N ASP A 113 37.35 2.25 -36.47
CA ASP A 113 38.63 1.52 -36.60
C ASP A 113 39.40 1.34 -35.27
N ILE A 114 38.85 1.75 -34.13
CA ILE A 114 39.59 1.74 -32.85
C ILE A 114 39.55 0.37 -32.17
N ARG A 115 40.67 -0.37 -32.23
CA ARG A 115 40.91 -1.56 -31.39
C ARG A 115 41.44 -1.14 -30.01
N ILE A 116 40.69 -1.48 -28.95
CA ILE A 116 41.08 -1.23 -27.57
C ILE A 116 42.14 -2.26 -27.13
N SER A 117 43.40 -1.84 -27.00
CA SER A 117 44.47 -2.70 -26.47
C SER A 117 44.68 -2.46 -24.97
N SER A 118 44.25 -3.43 -24.15
CA SER A 118 44.51 -3.61 -22.71
C SER A 118 44.12 -2.47 -21.76
N SER A 119 43.23 -2.77 -20.80
CA SER A 119 42.98 -1.94 -19.63
C SER A 119 43.88 -2.38 -18.47
N ILE A 120 44.92 -1.61 -18.16
CA ILE A 120 45.59 -1.66 -16.86
C ILE A 120 45.45 -0.26 -16.27
N ASP A 121 44.80 -0.17 -15.11
CA ASP A 121 44.62 1.04 -14.29
C ASP A 121 44.04 2.28 -14.99
N ASN A 122 42.71 2.30 -15.22
CA ASN A 122 41.90 3.51 -15.53
C ASN A 122 42.40 4.44 -16.67
N ILE A 123 43.35 3.98 -17.49
CA ILE A 123 43.92 4.71 -18.61
C ILE A 123 43.59 3.90 -19.86
N ILE A 124 42.77 4.47 -20.73
CA ILE A 124 42.47 3.91 -22.04
C ILE A 124 43.42 4.61 -23.03
N SER A 125 44.45 3.89 -23.45
CA SER A 125 45.40 4.34 -24.47
C SER A 125 44.91 3.87 -25.84
N ILE A 126 44.59 4.81 -26.73
CA ILE A 126 44.24 4.51 -28.11
C ILE A 126 45.52 4.61 -28.94
N ASN A 127 46.13 3.46 -29.25
CA ASN A 127 47.45 3.40 -29.90
C ASN A 127 47.41 3.27 -31.43
N GLU A 128 46.25 2.99 -32.01
CA GLU A 128 46.08 2.85 -33.46
C GLU A 128 45.30 4.05 -33.99
N VAL A 129 46.02 5.14 -34.25
CA VAL A 129 45.51 6.28 -35.01
C VAL A 129 46.40 6.42 -36.25
N PRO A 130 45.85 6.66 -37.47
CA PRO A 130 46.66 6.95 -38.65
C PRO A 130 47.74 7.99 -38.35
N THR A 131 48.91 7.86 -38.97
CA THR A 131 50.17 8.60 -38.66
C THR A 131 50.09 10.13 -38.68
N ASP A 132 48.96 10.68 -39.08
CA ASP A 132 48.73 12.11 -39.26
C ASP A 132 47.94 12.74 -38.09
N HIS A 133 47.58 11.97 -37.05
CA HIS A 133 46.86 12.47 -35.89
C HIS A 133 47.61 12.22 -34.57
N PRO A 134 47.62 13.20 -33.65
CA PRO A 134 48.26 13.05 -32.34
C PRO A 134 47.51 12.02 -31.48
N PRO A 135 48.23 11.26 -30.63
CA PRO A 135 47.62 10.29 -29.72
C PRO A 135 46.66 10.98 -28.73
N VAL A 136 45.51 10.35 -28.50
CA VAL A 136 44.50 10.79 -27.52
C VAL A 136 44.64 9.93 -26.27
N ILE A 137 44.93 10.55 -25.13
CA ILE A 137 44.96 9.87 -23.84
C ILE A 137 43.67 10.18 -23.10
N VAL A 138 42.89 9.15 -22.78
CA VAL A 138 41.70 9.28 -21.94
C VAL A 138 42.02 8.75 -20.54
N THR A 139 42.01 9.64 -19.56
CA THR A 139 42.23 9.29 -18.15
C THR A 139 40.93 9.44 -17.38
N ILE A 140 40.49 8.37 -16.71
CA ILE A 140 39.32 8.40 -15.83
C ILE A 140 39.80 8.52 -14.38
N LYS A 141 39.49 9.64 -13.73
CA LYS A 141 39.88 9.87 -12.34
C LYS A 141 38.74 10.52 -11.55
N ASP A 142 38.33 9.89 -10.45
CA ASP A 142 37.35 10.43 -9.49
C ASP A 142 36.07 10.98 -10.18
N ASP A 143 35.44 10.15 -11.01
CA ASP A 143 34.24 10.48 -11.82
C ASP A 143 34.43 11.58 -12.88
N LYS A 144 35.69 11.93 -13.21
CA LYS A 144 36.03 12.84 -14.29
C LYS A 144 36.70 12.10 -15.43
N ILE A 145 36.19 12.32 -16.64
CA ILE A 145 36.84 11.91 -17.88
C ILE A 145 37.72 13.07 -18.33
N ILE A 146 39.03 12.87 -18.35
CA ILE A 146 40.01 13.86 -18.80
C ILE A 146 40.56 13.38 -20.13
N THR A 147 40.20 14.05 -21.21
CA THR A 147 40.75 13.80 -22.54
C THR A 147 41.92 14.74 -22.78
N THR A 148 43.11 14.19 -23.00
CA THR A 148 44.33 14.96 -23.27
C THR A 148 44.79 14.69 -24.70
N THR A 149 44.70 15.71 -25.55
CA THR A 149 45.30 15.74 -26.90
C THR A 149 46.63 16.51 -26.87
N THR A 150 47.59 16.10 -27.69
CA THR A 150 48.95 16.68 -27.75
C THR A 150 48.98 18.16 -28.17
N THR A 151 47.89 18.67 -28.75
CA THR A 151 47.62 20.11 -28.90
C THR A 151 46.83 20.58 -27.69
N THR A 152 47.49 21.32 -26.80
CA THR A 152 47.08 21.73 -25.45
C THR A 152 45.68 22.36 -25.34
N ILE A 153 44.62 21.56 -25.37
CA ILE A 153 43.26 21.95 -24.97
C ILE A 153 42.73 20.87 -24.05
N THR A 154 42.93 21.04 -22.74
CA THR A 154 42.37 20.15 -21.72
C THR A 154 40.88 20.45 -21.56
N THR A 155 40.02 19.70 -22.25
CA THR A 155 38.57 19.79 -22.05
C THR A 155 38.21 18.99 -20.80
N THR A 156 38.05 19.69 -19.68
CA THR A 156 37.61 19.06 -18.42
C THR A 156 36.09 19.00 -18.41
N THR A 157 35.52 17.87 -18.81
CA THR A 157 34.07 17.65 -18.69
C THR A 157 33.76 17.26 -17.25
N THR A 158 33.64 18.25 -16.37
CA THR A 158 33.03 18.00 -15.05
C THR A 158 31.54 17.76 -15.25
N LYS A 159 31.13 16.48 -15.35
CA LYS A 159 29.77 16.10 -14.98
C LYS A 159 29.63 16.42 -13.49
N LYS A 160 29.23 17.64 -13.16
CA LYS A 160 28.65 17.88 -11.84
C LYS A 160 27.48 16.92 -11.78
N HIS A 161 27.57 15.89 -10.94
CA HIS A 161 26.39 15.22 -10.42
C HIS A 161 25.54 16.33 -9.82
N THR A 162 24.60 16.84 -10.61
CA THR A 162 23.49 17.62 -10.11
C THR A 162 22.90 16.71 -9.06
N LYS A 163 23.04 17.10 -7.79
CA LYS A 163 22.45 16.35 -6.67
C LYS A 163 21.06 15.95 -7.13
N PRO A 164 20.69 14.66 -7.04
CA PRO A 164 19.39 14.20 -7.50
C PRO A 164 18.39 15.19 -6.95
N GLN A 165 17.62 15.82 -7.85
CA GLN A 165 16.69 16.88 -7.53
C GLN A 165 15.58 16.30 -6.64
N GLY A 166 15.93 16.00 -5.40
CA GLY A 166 15.02 15.78 -4.31
C GLY A 166 14.16 17.02 -4.21
N MET A 167 12.93 16.83 -3.77
CA MET A 167 11.84 17.80 -3.72
C MET A 167 12.08 19.09 -2.89
N CYS A 168 13.32 19.55 -2.75
CA CYS A 168 13.69 20.87 -2.27
C CYS A 168 13.39 21.97 -3.29
N TYR A 169 12.35 21.82 -4.12
CA TYR A 169 11.69 22.96 -4.73
C TYR A 169 10.47 23.26 -3.85
N ASP A 170 10.59 24.26 -2.98
CA ASP A 170 9.50 24.72 -2.10
C ASP A 170 8.18 24.93 -2.84
N GLY A 171 8.25 25.26 -4.14
CA GLY A 171 7.08 25.39 -5.01
C GLY A 171 6.27 24.10 -5.18
N ARG A 172 6.90 22.92 -5.27
CA ARG A 172 6.17 21.66 -5.48
C ARG A 172 5.43 21.21 -4.23
N ARG A 173 6.03 21.37 -3.04
CA ARG A 173 5.35 21.07 -1.77
C ARG A 173 4.10 21.93 -1.63
N ASN A 174 4.23 23.24 -1.83
CA ASN A 174 3.10 24.16 -1.70
C ASN A 174 2.01 23.88 -2.75
N TYR A 175 2.40 23.51 -3.97
CA TYR A 175 1.45 23.07 -4.99
C TYR A 175 0.68 21.82 -4.55
N ILE A 176 1.36 20.77 -4.07
CA ILE A 176 0.70 19.54 -3.59
C ILE A 176 -0.27 19.87 -2.45
N LEU A 177 0.17 20.62 -1.43
CA LEU A 177 -0.69 21.00 -0.30
C LEU A 177 -1.91 21.84 -0.74
N MET A 178 -1.73 22.72 -1.71
CA MET A 178 -2.84 23.47 -2.30
C MET A 178 -3.82 22.54 -3.01
N VAL A 179 -3.32 21.59 -3.81
CA VAL A 179 -4.16 20.59 -4.48
C VAL A 179 -4.86 19.70 -3.47
N ASP A 180 -4.21 19.28 -2.38
CA ASP A 180 -4.82 18.49 -1.31
C ASP A 180 -6.00 19.23 -0.67
N ALA A 181 -5.82 20.53 -0.39
CA ALA A 181 -6.90 21.38 0.12
C ALA A 181 -8.06 21.49 -0.87
N VAL A 182 -7.77 21.63 -2.17
CA VAL A 182 -8.78 21.66 -3.23
C VAL A 182 -9.50 20.32 -3.35
N VAL A 183 -8.78 19.20 -3.35
CA VAL A 183 -9.34 17.84 -3.41
C VAL A 183 -10.22 17.59 -2.19
N ALA A 184 -9.77 17.97 -0.99
CA ALA A 184 -10.57 17.85 0.21
C ALA A 184 -11.88 18.63 0.09
N LEU A 185 -11.81 19.90 -0.33
CA LEU A 185 -12.98 20.75 -0.54
C LEU A 185 -13.94 20.19 -1.60
N VAL A 186 -13.43 19.70 -2.72
CA VAL A 186 -14.24 19.09 -3.80
C VAL A 186 -14.91 17.80 -3.33
N PHE A 187 -14.29 17.03 -2.44
CA PHE A 187 -14.88 15.81 -1.91
C PHE A 187 -15.98 16.07 -0.88
N VAL A 188 -16.09 17.26 -0.27
CA VAL A 188 -17.20 17.59 0.64
C VAL A 188 -18.57 17.28 0.03
N PRO A 189 -18.95 17.86 -1.14
CA PRO A 189 -20.23 17.53 -1.76
C PRO A 189 -20.30 16.08 -2.24
N ILE A 190 -19.20 15.47 -2.70
CA ILE A 190 -19.20 14.06 -3.15
C ILE A 190 -19.57 13.12 -2.00
N VAL A 191 -18.91 13.27 -0.85
CA VAL A 191 -19.20 12.46 0.34
C VAL A 191 -20.63 12.73 0.81
N TYR A 192 -21.07 13.98 0.87
CA TYR A 192 -22.42 14.32 1.31
C TYR A 192 -23.51 13.78 0.36
N PHE A 193 -23.35 13.94 -0.96
CA PHE A 193 -24.33 13.48 -1.94
C PHE A 193 -24.36 11.95 -2.08
N SER A 194 -23.28 11.25 -1.73
CA SER A 194 -23.25 9.78 -1.78
C SER A 194 -24.37 9.14 -0.93
N TYR A 195 -24.79 9.78 0.16
CA TYR A 195 -25.90 9.29 1.01
C TYR A 195 -27.29 9.48 0.42
N TYR A 196 -27.42 10.31 -0.61
CA TYR A 196 -28.68 10.52 -1.32
C TYR A 196 -28.81 9.60 -2.53
N ILE A 197 -27.78 8.82 -2.85
CA ILE A 197 -27.88 7.78 -3.87
C ILE A 197 -28.92 6.77 -3.35
N PRO A 198 -30.06 6.62 -4.04
CA PRO A 198 -31.11 5.74 -3.57
C PRO A 198 -30.55 4.33 -3.51
N ASN A 199 -30.65 3.70 -2.34
CA ASN A 199 -30.54 2.24 -2.31
C ASN A 199 -31.65 1.72 -3.20
N LEU A 200 -31.30 0.93 -4.21
CA LEU A 200 -32.23 0.38 -5.18
C LEU A 200 -33.33 -0.40 -4.45
N LYS A 201 -34.48 0.24 -4.22
CA LYS A 201 -35.71 -0.45 -3.81
C LYS A 201 -36.25 -1.14 -5.05
N MET A 202 -35.76 -2.35 -5.31
CA MET A 202 -36.31 -3.17 -6.39
C MET A 202 -37.50 -3.95 -5.85
N ASP A 203 -38.66 -3.72 -6.46
CA ASP A 203 -39.91 -4.34 -6.10
C ASP A 203 -40.00 -5.79 -6.64
N HIS A 204 -40.58 -6.69 -5.83
CA HIS A 204 -41.25 -7.95 -6.22
C HIS A 204 -40.50 -9.30 -6.25
N ASN A 205 -39.33 -9.47 -5.64
CA ASN A 205 -38.88 -10.82 -5.22
C ASN A 205 -38.29 -10.76 -3.81
N GLU A 206 -39.09 -11.08 -2.80
CA GLU A 206 -38.82 -10.59 -1.44
C GLU A 206 -37.53 -11.09 -0.80
N GLU A 207 -37.03 -12.29 -1.08
CA GLU A 207 -35.94 -12.86 -0.26
C GLU A 207 -34.52 -12.55 -0.78
N VAL A 208 -34.25 -12.82 -2.06
CA VAL A 208 -32.93 -12.55 -2.66
C VAL A 208 -32.64 -11.04 -2.70
N TYR A 209 -33.67 -10.23 -2.90
CA TYR A 209 -33.50 -8.78 -2.97
C TYR A 209 -33.41 -8.15 -1.59
N LYS A 210 -34.15 -8.64 -0.58
CA LYS A 210 -33.86 -8.26 0.81
C LYS A 210 -32.41 -8.59 1.14
N TYR A 211 -31.90 -9.76 0.77
CA TYR A 211 -30.49 -10.10 0.97
C TYR A 211 -29.56 -9.06 0.34
N TRP A 212 -29.62 -8.81 -0.97
CA TRP A 212 -28.69 -7.84 -1.59
C TRP A 212 -28.90 -6.39 -1.12
N TYR A 213 -30.14 -5.97 -0.85
CA TYR A 213 -30.44 -4.64 -0.33
C TYR A 213 -29.86 -4.41 1.07
N TYR A 214 -29.92 -5.42 1.94
CA TYR A 214 -29.30 -5.38 3.27
C TYR A 214 -27.78 -5.58 3.22
N ASN A 215 -27.25 -6.26 2.20
CA ASN A 215 -25.82 -6.60 2.14
C ASN A 215 -24.97 -5.64 1.27
N ILE A 216 -25.55 -4.89 0.32
CA ILE A 216 -24.82 -3.88 -0.47
C ILE A 216 -25.45 -2.50 -0.29
N PRO A 217 -24.96 -1.70 0.68
CA PRO A 217 -25.35 -0.30 0.79
C PRO A 217 -24.72 0.51 -0.36
N PHE A 218 -25.49 0.76 -1.42
CA PHE A 218 -25.04 1.44 -2.64
C PHE A 218 -24.44 2.83 -2.39
N SER A 219 -24.96 3.57 -1.42
CA SER A 219 -24.39 4.85 -1.00
C SER A 219 -22.93 4.72 -0.55
N LYS A 220 -22.64 3.75 0.33
CA LYS A 220 -21.28 3.46 0.78
C LYS A 220 -20.40 2.94 -0.34
N TYR A 221 -20.96 2.08 -1.20
CA TYR A 221 -20.22 1.54 -2.36
C TYR A 221 -19.82 2.66 -3.31
N ALA A 222 -20.72 3.58 -3.62
CA ALA A 222 -20.44 4.72 -4.46
C ALA A 222 -19.36 5.62 -3.84
N LEU A 223 -19.48 5.96 -2.55
CA LEU A 223 -18.44 6.72 -1.82
C LEU A 223 -17.08 6.03 -1.93
N TRP A 224 -17.03 4.74 -1.61
CA TRP A 224 -15.84 3.91 -1.69
C TRP A 224 -15.20 3.93 -3.09
N MET A 225 -16.00 3.73 -4.14
CA MET A 225 -15.52 3.74 -5.52
C MET A 225 -15.06 5.14 -5.97
N PHE A 226 -15.74 6.22 -5.56
CA PHE A 226 -15.29 7.58 -5.83
C PHE A 226 -13.93 7.86 -5.20
N CYS A 227 -13.69 7.40 -3.96
CA CYS A 227 -12.38 7.53 -3.31
C CYS A 227 -11.31 6.73 -4.06
N VAL A 228 -11.56 5.48 -4.43
CA VAL A 228 -10.59 4.65 -5.18
C VAL A 228 -10.25 5.26 -6.55
N ILE A 229 -11.26 5.67 -7.32
CA ILE A 229 -11.08 6.27 -8.65
C ILE A 229 -10.38 7.62 -8.54
N GLY A 230 -10.88 8.50 -7.67
CA GLY A 230 -10.32 9.83 -7.45
C GLY A 230 -8.90 9.77 -6.90
N GLY A 231 -8.63 8.86 -5.96
CA GLY A 231 -7.30 8.64 -5.39
C GLY A 231 -6.30 8.13 -6.42
N PHE A 232 -6.69 7.17 -7.27
CA PHE A 232 -5.83 6.70 -8.35
C PHE A 232 -5.47 7.82 -9.33
N ALA A 233 -6.48 8.60 -9.74
CA ALA A 233 -6.31 9.73 -10.64
C ALA A 233 -5.45 10.84 -10.02
N TYR A 234 -5.68 11.14 -8.74
CA TYR A 234 -4.89 12.08 -7.97
C TYR A 234 -3.41 11.67 -7.95
N VAL A 235 -3.10 10.43 -7.60
CA VAL A 235 -1.70 9.94 -7.58
C VAL A 235 -1.09 9.98 -8.99
N SER A 236 -1.82 9.54 -10.01
CA SER A 236 -1.31 9.55 -11.39
C SER A 236 -0.98 10.95 -11.89
N VAL A 237 -1.87 11.93 -11.70
CA VAL A 237 -1.72 13.28 -12.27
C VAL A 237 -0.89 14.18 -11.36
N ILE A 238 -1.14 14.16 -10.06
CA ILE A 238 -0.57 15.15 -9.11
C ILE A 238 0.77 14.68 -8.57
N THR A 239 0.84 13.45 -8.06
CA THR A 239 2.08 12.95 -7.46
C THR A 239 3.07 12.48 -8.52
N GLU A 240 2.58 11.80 -9.56
CA GLU A 240 3.40 11.21 -10.64
C GLU A 240 3.46 12.02 -11.95
N LYS A 241 2.69 13.11 -12.08
CA LYS A 241 2.70 14.00 -13.27
C LYS A 241 2.41 13.29 -14.61
N ARG A 242 1.61 12.23 -14.60
CA ARG A 242 1.23 11.53 -15.82
C ARG A 242 0.21 12.37 -16.60
N SER A 243 0.30 12.30 -17.93
CA SER A 243 -0.64 12.98 -18.83
C SER A 243 -2.05 12.40 -18.80
N VAL A 244 -2.19 11.13 -18.43
CA VAL A 244 -3.47 10.41 -18.40
C VAL A 244 -3.76 9.95 -16.97
N PRO A 245 -4.92 10.30 -16.38
CA PRO A 245 -5.22 10.04 -14.97
C PRO A 245 -5.35 8.56 -14.60
N PHE A 246 -5.63 7.70 -15.58
CA PHE A 246 -5.85 6.27 -15.35
C PHE A 246 -4.72 5.39 -15.90
N HIS A 247 -3.54 5.97 -16.16
CA HIS A 247 -2.35 5.22 -16.51
C HIS A 247 -1.54 4.87 -15.26
N CYS A 248 -1.14 3.61 -15.14
CA CYS A 248 -0.08 3.19 -14.21
C CYS A 248 1.33 3.57 -14.74
N ARG A 249 2.39 3.15 -14.02
CA ARG A 249 3.80 3.36 -14.43
C ARG A 249 4.08 2.96 -15.87
N TYR A 250 3.47 1.87 -16.35
CA TYR A 250 3.68 1.33 -17.68
C TYR A 250 2.77 1.91 -18.77
N LYS A 251 2.13 3.07 -18.53
CA LYS A 251 1.21 3.73 -19.47
C LYS A 251 0.05 2.82 -19.91
N ARG A 252 -0.45 1.96 -19.01
CA ARG A 252 -1.56 1.02 -19.24
C ARG A 252 -2.72 1.28 -18.29
N HIS A 253 -3.94 0.97 -18.74
CA HIS A 253 -5.17 1.05 -17.92
C HIS A 253 -5.50 -0.23 -17.17
N ARG A 254 -4.82 -1.34 -17.49
CA ARG A 254 -5.12 -2.67 -16.92
C ARG A 254 -5.17 -2.65 -15.39
N ASP A 255 -4.16 -2.05 -14.77
CA ASP A 255 -4.01 -2.07 -13.30
C ASP A 255 -5.06 -1.20 -12.60
N PHE A 256 -5.58 -0.16 -13.28
CA PHE A 256 -6.73 0.60 -12.79
C PHE A 256 -7.98 -0.29 -12.72
N PHE A 257 -8.30 -1.03 -13.79
CA PHE A 257 -9.46 -1.94 -13.77
C PHE A 257 -9.29 -3.11 -12.80
N GLN A 258 -8.07 -3.64 -12.65
CA GLN A 258 -7.76 -4.65 -11.62
C GLN A 258 -7.97 -4.10 -10.21
N LEU A 259 -7.60 -2.84 -9.96
CA LEU A 259 -7.88 -2.16 -8.69
C LEU A 259 -9.38 -1.99 -8.46
N LEU A 260 -10.17 -1.60 -9.47
CA LEU A 260 -11.62 -1.49 -9.31
C LEU A 260 -12.27 -2.84 -8.97
N PHE A 261 -11.79 -3.92 -9.60
CA PHE A 261 -12.22 -5.27 -9.28
C PHE A 261 -11.85 -5.65 -7.84
N ALA A 262 -10.60 -5.42 -7.42
CA ALA A 262 -10.14 -5.68 -6.06
C ALA A 262 -10.90 -4.85 -5.03
N ALA A 263 -11.15 -3.57 -5.30
CA ALA A 263 -11.92 -2.66 -4.47
C ALA A 263 -13.37 -3.12 -4.30
N SER A 264 -13.98 -3.66 -5.37
CA SER A 264 -15.31 -4.26 -5.31
C SER A 264 -15.34 -5.51 -4.43
N LEU A 265 -14.29 -6.35 -4.52
CA LEU A 265 -14.14 -7.54 -3.69
C LEU A 265 -13.90 -7.17 -2.21
N TRP A 266 -13.07 -6.17 -1.91
CA TRP A 266 -12.87 -5.67 -0.55
C TRP A 266 -14.17 -5.15 0.06
N PHE A 267 -14.98 -4.44 -0.74
CA PHE A 267 -16.31 -3.99 -0.32
C PHE A 267 -17.21 -5.18 0.00
N ALA A 268 -17.28 -6.18 -0.89
CA ALA A 268 -18.16 -7.34 -0.74
C ALA A 268 -17.78 -8.24 0.46
N ILE A 269 -16.49 -8.44 0.73
CA ILE A 269 -16.00 -9.28 1.83
C ILE A 269 -16.27 -8.64 3.22
N GLY A 270 -16.67 -7.37 3.27
CA GLY A 270 -17.11 -6.74 4.51
C GLY A 270 -16.20 -5.66 5.05
N GLY A 271 -15.13 -5.25 4.34
CA GLY A 271 -14.26 -4.16 4.80
C GLY A 271 -15.01 -2.81 4.78
N PRO A 272 -15.01 -2.08 3.65
CA PRO A 272 -15.71 -0.81 3.55
C PRO A 272 -17.23 -0.88 3.78
N SER A 273 -17.90 -1.97 3.37
CA SER A 273 -19.37 -2.09 3.48
C SER A 273 -19.86 -2.09 4.93
N ARG A 274 -19.09 -2.71 5.83
CA ARG A 274 -19.37 -2.69 7.27
C ARG A 274 -18.80 -1.44 7.93
N ALA A 275 -17.56 -1.05 7.64
CA ALA A 275 -16.89 0.04 8.34
C ALA A 275 -17.48 1.42 8.08
N LEU A 276 -17.80 1.74 6.82
CA LEU A 276 -18.35 3.06 6.45
C LEU A 276 -19.72 3.25 7.10
N PHE A 277 -19.99 4.46 7.58
CA PHE A 277 -21.26 4.80 8.22
C PHE A 277 -22.30 5.13 7.14
N GLY A 278 -23.54 4.68 7.32
CA GLY A 278 -24.64 4.92 6.41
C GLY A 278 -25.98 4.99 7.11
N ARG A 279 -26.96 5.58 6.42
CA ARG A 279 -28.29 5.87 6.98
C ARG A 279 -29.08 4.63 7.41
N ASN A 280 -28.87 3.51 6.73
CA ASN A 280 -29.60 2.26 6.98
C ASN A 280 -28.78 1.27 7.80
N ASP A 281 -27.71 1.72 8.45
CA ASP A 281 -26.91 0.85 9.29
C ASP A 281 -27.63 0.58 10.60
N TYR A 282 -27.89 -0.70 10.84
CA TYR A 282 -28.26 -1.15 12.16
C TYR A 282 -27.02 -1.03 13.05
N ILE A 283 -27.12 -0.19 14.08
CA ILE A 283 -26.09 -0.12 15.11
C ILE A 283 -26.13 -1.45 15.86
N VAL A 284 -25.30 -2.40 15.46
CA VAL A 284 -25.04 -3.61 16.23
C VAL A 284 -24.00 -3.22 17.28
N GLY A 285 -24.49 -2.64 18.37
CA GLY A 285 -23.63 -2.13 19.44
C GLY A 285 -22.96 -3.26 20.21
N LEU A 286 -21.68 -3.03 20.55
CA LEU A 286 -20.95 -3.75 21.59
C LEU A 286 -21.51 -3.46 23.00
N ASP A 287 -22.34 -2.43 23.12
CA ASP A 287 -23.10 -2.07 24.32
C ASP A 287 -24.59 -1.92 23.98
N ASP A 288 -25.42 -2.80 24.54
CA ASP A 288 -26.90 -2.76 24.48
C ASP A 288 -27.53 -1.48 25.07
N HIS A 289 -26.69 -0.60 25.63
CA HIS A 289 -27.11 0.65 26.26
C HIS A 289 -27.12 1.84 25.29
N ILE A 290 -26.44 1.77 24.14
CA ILE A 290 -26.49 2.83 23.10
C ILE A 290 -27.52 2.50 22.01
N THR A 291 -27.83 1.22 21.81
CA THR A 291 -28.73 0.72 20.75
C THR A 291 -30.22 0.96 20.98
N LYS A 292 -30.64 1.43 22.17
CA LYS A 292 -32.06 1.59 22.48
C LYS A 292 -32.75 2.83 21.92
N ASN A 293 -32.02 3.80 21.35
CA ASN A 293 -32.61 5.10 20.96
C ASN A 293 -32.50 5.50 19.48
N THR A 294 -31.94 4.67 18.59
CA THR A 294 -31.87 4.98 17.16
C THR A 294 -32.47 3.85 16.32
N GLN A 295 -33.79 3.73 16.35
CA GLN A 295 -34.51 2.92 15.35
C GLN A 295 -34.23 3.40 13.91
N ASP A 296 -33.77 4.64 13.75
CA ASP A 296 -33.61 5.31 12.45
C ASP A 296 -32.18 5.29 11.88
N GLY A 297 -31.23 4.58 12.49
CA GLY A 297 -29.83 4.55 12.06
C GLY A 297 -29.12 5.90 12.23
N TYR A 298 -27.98 6.09 11.54
CA TYR A 298 -27.27 7.38 11.53
C TYR A 298 -27.94 8.37 10.58
N SER A 299 -28.03 9.65 10.97
CA SER A 299 -28.45 10.69 10.04
C SER A 299 -27.42 10.86 8.89
N ALA A 300 -27.85 11.46 7.78
CA ALA A 300 -26.94 11.77 6.66
C ALA A 300 -25.81 12.72 7.09
N ALA A 301 -26.09 13.64 8.01
CA ALA A 301 -25.10 14.58 8.55
C ALA A 301 -24.05 13.87 9.41
N GLU A 302 -24.46 12.94 10.28
CA GLU A 302 -23.54 12.13 11.09
C GLU A 302 -22.68 11.21 10.22
N SER A 303 -23.32 10.51 9.28
CA SER A 303 -22.61 9.63 8.32
C SER A 303 -21.57 10.42 7.53
N PHE A 304 -21.94 11.62 7.05
CA PHE A 304 -21.02 12.56 6.41
C PHE A 304 -19.85 12.92 7.32
N PHE A 305 -20.12 13.34 8.56
CA PHE A 305 -19.09 13.75 9.49
C PHE A 305 -18.07 12.63 9.73
N TYR A 306 -18.52 11.42 10.07
CA TYR A 306 -17.63 10.30 10.32
C TYR A 306 -16.84 9.90 9.07
N ASN A 307 -17.50 9.69 7.94
CA ASN A 307 -16.79 9.23 6.74
C ASN A 307 -15.90 10.31 6.13
N TYR A 308 -16.24 11.60 6.25
CA TYR A 308 -15.38 12.67 5.75
C TYR A 308 -14.13 12.83 6.63
N PHE A 309 -14.31 13.03 7.94
CA PHE A 309 -13.19 13.36 8.83
C PHE A 309 -12.36 12.14 9.26
N ALA A 310 -12.97 10.98 9.47
CA ALA A 310 -12.26 9.79 9.92
C ALA A 310 -11.79 8.90 8.77
N PHE A 311 -12.60 8.74 7.71
CA PHE A 311 -12.21 7.90 6.57
C PHE A 311 -11.50 8.69 5.47
N PHE A 312 -12.16 9.68 4.86
CA PHE A 312 -11.65 10.34 3.66
C PHE A 312 -10.37 11.14 3.91
N LEU A 313 -10.26 11.87 5.03
CA LEU A 313 -9.00 12.57 5.36
C LEU A 313 -7.85 11.59 5.60
N SER A 314 -8.09 10.49 6.30
CA SER A 314 -7.08 9.43 6.48
C SER A 314 -6.74 8.73 5.17
N PHE A 315 -7.70 8.57 4.27
CA PHE A 315 -7.49 8.07 2.91
C PHE A 315 -6.60 9.01 2.10
N LEU A 316 -6.89 10.32 2.10
CA LEU A 316 -6.07 11.33 1.45
C LEU A 316 -4.64 11.30 1.99
N LEU A 317 -4.47 11.27 3.31
CA LEU A 317 -3.15 11.10 3.94
C LEU A 317 -2.43 9.82 3.49
N GLY A 318 -3.16 8.71 3.35
CA GLY A 318 -2.64 7.45 2.83
C GLY A 318 -2.13 7.57 1.39
N LEU A 319 -2.70 8.45 0.56
CA LEU A 319 -2.24 8.71 -0.82
C LEU A 319 -0.87 9.41 -0.88
N HIS A 320 -0.29 9.79 0.26
CA HIS A 320 1.03 10.42 0.35
C HIS A 320 2.11 9.47 0.89
N PHE A 321 1.84 8.17 0.94
CA PHE A 321 2.74 7.20 1.57
C PHE A 321 4.17 7.23 1.01
N THR A 322 4.38 7.28 -0.31
CA THR A 322 5.74 7.35 -0.88
C THR A 322 6.50 8.63 -0.50
N TYR A 323 5.82 9.70 -0.07
CA TYR A 323 6.53 10.86 0.46
C TYR A 323 7.21 10.57 1.81
N LEU A 324 6.76 9.56 2.55
CA LEU A 324 7.44 9.06 3.74
C LEU A 324 8.78 8.40 3.38
N ASP A 325 8.90 7.73 2.24
CA ASP A 325 10.17 7.13 1.77
C ASP A 325 11.24 8.18 1.47
N ARG A 326 10.84 9.42 1.21
CA ARG A 326 11.77 10.54 1.00
C ARG A 326 12.24 11.18 2.30
N ASN A 327 11.59 10.87 3.42
CA ASN A 327 12.08 11.30 4.71
C ASN A 327 13.31 10.46 5.07
N LEU A 328 14.50 11.08 5.03
CA LEU A 328 15.78 10.39 5.29
C LEU A 328 15.79 9.63 6.62
N PHE A 329 15.07 10.12 7.62
CA PHE A 329 14.93 9.46 8.91
C PHE A 329 14.10 8.17 8.80
N LEU A 330 12.91 8.24 8.19
CA LEU A 330 12.05 7.06 8.00
C LEU A 330 12.69 6.04 7.05
N ARG A 331 13.38 6.52 6.01
CA ARG A 331 14.15 5.66 5.09
C ARG A 331 15.27 4.92 5.80
N SER A 332 16.11 5.62 6.58
CA SER A 332 17.16 5.00 7.41
C SER A 332 16.57 3.92 8.32
N MET A 333 15.42 4.20 8.94
CA MET A 333 14.74 3.24 9.82
C MET A 333 14.16 2.05 9.07
N GLY A 334 13.54 2.27 7.90
CA GLY A 334 12.98 1.23 7.05
C GLY A 334 14.06 0.27 6.53
N ASP A 335 15.18 0.81 6.04
CA ASP A 335 16.33 0.05 5.54
C ASP A 335 16.93 -0.84 6.65
N LYS A 336 17.05 -0.29 7.87
CA LYS A 336 17.49 -1.05 9.05
C LYS A 336 16.47 -2.11 9.46
N PHE A 337 15.18 -1.76 9.51
CA PHE A 337 14.13 -2.68 9.95
C PHE A 337 14.07 -3.94 9.06
N GLY A 338 14.19 -3.77 7.74
CA GLY A 338 14.23 -4.88 6.78
C GLY A 338 15.50 -5.74 6.82
N THR A 339 16.57 -5.27 7.47
CA THR A 339 17.89 -5.94 7.47
C THR A 339 18.35 -6.23 8.91
N PRO A 340 18.08 -7.44 9.47
CA PRO A 340 18.36 -7.76 10.87
C PRO A 340 19.79 -7.47 11.35
N MET A 341 20.79 -7.60 10.47
CA MET A 341 22.20 -7.28 10.78
C MET A 341 22.41 -5.80 11.13
N LEU A 342 21.56 -4.90 10.63
CA LEU A 342 21.61 -3.47 10.87
C LEU A 342 20.84 -3.03 12.12
N TRP A 343 20.10 -3.91 12.80
CA TRP A 343 19.33 -3.52 14.00
C TRP A 343 20.20 -2.98 15.13
N LYS A 344 21.47 -3.41 15.21
CA LYS A 344 22.43 -2.88 16.20
C LYS A 344 22.87 -1.44 15.89
N THR A 345 22.57 -0.93 14.70
CA THR A 345 22.96 0.42 14.24
C THR A 345 21.86 1.47 14.45
N PHE A 346 20.76 1.12 15.12
CA PHE A 346 19.71 2.08 15.46
C PHE A 346 20.24 3.15 16.43
N LYS A 347 20.03 4.41 16.08
CA LYS A 347 20.32 5.55 16.97
C LYS A 347 19.20 5.68 18.01
N ALA A 348 19.51 6.23 19.19
CA ALA A 348 18.51 6.45 20.23
C ALA A 348 17.34 7.34 19.75
N SER A 349 17.61 8.34 18.90
CA SER A 349 16.56 9.18 18.29
C SER A 349 15.66 8.41 17.32
N GLU A 350 16.22 7.47 16.56
CA GLU A 350 15.44 6.57 15.68
C GLU A 350 14.51 5.68 16.51
N LEU A 351 15.03 5.12 17.61
CA LEU A 351 14.23 4.29 18.53
C LEU A 351 13.11 5.09 19.22
N MET A 352 13.40 6.32 19.67
CA MET A 352 12.39 7.19 20.30
C MET A 352 11.22 7.51 19.37
N ALA A 353 11.45 7.58 18.06
CA ALA A 353 10.35 7.74 17.09
C ALA A 353 9.71 6.40 16.70
N LEU A 354 10.49 5.33 16.61
CA LEU A 354 9.99 4.00 16.23
C LEU A 354 9.01 3.44 17.26
N ILE A 355 9.34 3.55 18.54
CA ILE A 355 8.60 2.93 19.63
C ILE A 355 7.14 3.39 19.66
N PRO A 356 6.82 4.71 19.63
CA PRO A 356 5.43 5.16 19.58
C PRO A 356 4.68 4.67 18.34
N VAL A 357 5.31 4.66 17.17
CA VAL A 357 4.70 4.17 15.91
C VAL A 357 4.39 2.68 16.02
N LEU A 358 5.34 1.88 16.53
CA LEU A 358 5.16 0.45 16.71
C LEU A 358 4.08 0.15 17.75
N LEU A 359 4.09 0.85 18.89
CA LEU A 359 3.06 0.71 19.93
C LEU A 359 1.69 1.09 19.39
N PHE A 360 1.58 2.14 18.58
CA PHE A 360 0.34 2.52 17.93
C PHE A 360 -0.15 1.43 16.97
N ILE A 361 0.72 0.89 16.10
CA ILE A 361 0.37 -0.22 15.19
C ILE A 361 -0.08 -1.46 15.98
N LEU A 362 0.63 -1.82 17.05
CA LEU A 362 0.28 -2.96 17.89
C LEU A 362 -1.06 -2.74 18.63
N ALA A 363 -1.30 -1.54 19.14
CA ALA A 363 -2.57 -1.19 19.78
C ALA A 363 -3.74 -1.27 18.79
N MET A 364 -3.55 -0.75 17.57
CA MET A 364 -4.55 -0.84 16.51
C MET A 364 -4.79 -2.29 16.07
N ALA A 365 -3.75 -3.11 15.97
CA ALA A 365 -3.89 -4.54 15.66
C ALA A 365 -4.63 -5.28 16.78
N ALA A 366 -4.26 -5.05 18.04
CA ALA A 366 -4.93 -5.66 19.21
C ALA A 366 -6.40 -5.25 19.29
N LEU A 367 -6.73 -3.99 19.01
CA LEU A 367 -8.11 -3.51 18.94
C LEU A 367 -8.91 -4.26 17.87
N HIS A 368 -8.39 -4.38 16.64
CA HIS A 368 -9.11 -5.07 15.58
C HIS A 368 -9.25 -6.57 15.86
N ILE A 369 -8.24 -7.22 16.45
CA ILE A 369 -8.36 -8.62 16.90
C ILE A 369 -9.45 -8.74 17.97
N TYR A 370 -9.49 -7.83 18.93
CA TYR A 370 -10.54 -7.80 19.95
C TYR A 370 -11.92 -7.66 19.31
N LEU A 371 -12.11 -6.72 18.37
CA LEU A 371 -13.37 -6.54 17.65
C LEU A 371 -13.77 -7.78 16.82
N ILE A 372 -12.81 -8.43 16.14
CA ILE A 372 -13.03 -9.68 15.41
C ILE A 372 -13.51 -10.80 16.35
N ILE A 373 -12.96 -10.89 17.56
CA ILE A 373 -13.35 -11.88 18.57
C ILE A 373 -14.75 -11.57 19.11
N GLN A 374 -15.03 -10.30 19.44
CA GLN A 374 -16.33 -9.87 19.96
C GLN A 374 -17.47 -10.14 18.98
N ASP A 375 -17.25 -9.87 17.70
CA ASP A 375 -18.23 -10.15 16.63
C ASP A 375 -18.30 -11.64 16.24
N LYS A 376 -17.54 -12.52 16.91
CA LYS A 376 -17.43 -13.97 16.60
C LYS A 376 -17.01 -14.24 15.15
N LEU A 377 -16.20 -13.36 14.56
CA LEU A 377 -15.72 -13.48 13.19
C LEU A 377 -14.36 -14.16 13.08
N TRP A 378 -13.69 -14.40 14.21
CA TRP A 378 -12.30 -14.87 14.25
C TRP A 378 -12.09 -16.19 13.49
N GLU A 379 -13.06 -17.10 13.51
CA GLU A 379 -12.99 -18.36 12.76
C GLU A 379 -12.94 -18.13 11.25
N TYR A 380 -13.83 -17.27 10.74
CA TYR A 380 -13.88 -16.93 9.33
C TYR A 380 -12.59 -16.25 8.86
N PHE A 381 -12.09 -15.30 9.65
CA PHE A 381 -10.80 -14.65 9.38
C PHE A 381 -9.64 -15.65 9.45
N ALA A 382 -9.59 -16.52 10.45
CA ALA A 382 -8.55 -17.53 10.58
C ALA A 382 -8.55 -18.47 9.37
N ILE A 383 -9.72 -18.97 8.95
CA ILE A 383 -9.84 -19.84 7.77
C ILE A 383 -9.43 -19.09 6.48
N ALA A 384 -9.97 -17.90 6.25
CA ALA A 384 -9.71 -17.12 5.04
C ALA A 384 -8.22 -16.77 4.89
N TYR A 385 -7.58 -16.27 5.96
CA TYR A 385 -6.15 -15.95 5.93
C TYR A 385 -5.29 -17.21 5.89
N SER A 386 -5.70 -18.31 6.54
CA SER A 386 -4.98 -19.59 6.44
C SER A 386 -4.97 -20.10 5.00
N ILE A 387 -6.10 -20.05 4.30
CA ILE A 387 -6.19 -20.42 2.87
C ILE A 387 -5.32 -19.47 2.03
N PHE A 388 -5.44 -18.16 2.24
CA PHE A 388 -4.63 -17.16 1.52
C PHE A 388 -3.13 -17.42 1.67
N PHE A 389 -2.63 -17.58 2.91
CA PHE A 389 -1.22 -17.86 3.16
C PHE A 389 -0.79 -19.24 2.66
N ALA A 390 -1.64 -20.27 2.78
CA ALA A 390 -1.35 -21.60 2.23
C ALA A 390 -1.17 -21.56 0.71
N VAL A 391 -2.02 -20.81 -0.01
CA VAL A 391 -1.87 -20.60 -1.45
C VAL A 391 -0.60 -19.81 -1.76
N LEU A 392 -0.36 -18.69 -1.06
CA LEU A 392 0.82 -17.85 -1.27
C LEU A 392 2.13 -18.63 -1.05
N ILE A 393 2.21 -19.39 0.04
CA ILE A 393 3.37 -20.24 0.37
C ILE A 393 3.47 -21.40 -0.62
N GLY A 394 2.37 -22.09 -0.92
CA GLY A 394 2.34 -23.22 -1.85
C GLY A 394 2.84 -22.83 -3.24
N VAL A 395 2.32 -21.75 -3.82
CA VAL A 395 2.77 -21.22 -5.12
C VAL A 395 4.23 -20.78 -5.05
N SER A 396 4.64 -20.12 -3.96
CA SER A 396 6.05 -19.73 -3.77
C SER A 396 6.99 -20.93 -3.70
N LEU A 397 6.59 -22.04 -3.06
CA LEU A 397 7.38 -23.27 -3.01
C LEU A 397 7.48 -23.95 -4.38
N VAL A 398 6.41 -23.92 -5.18
CA VAL A 398 6.41 -24.45 -6.55
C VAL A 398 7.36 -23.64 -7.45
N PHE A 399 7.36 -22.30 -7.33
CA PHE A 399 8.17 -21.42 -8.18
C PHE A 399 9.54 -21.04 -7.63
N ARG A 400 9.91 -21.44 -6.40
CA ARG A 400 11.17 -21.02 -5.74
C ARG A 400 12.45 -21.26 -6.55
N LYS A 401 12.45 -22.21 -7.49
CA LYS A 401 13.61 -22.53 -8.32
C LYS A 401 13.81 -21.56 -9.48
N THR A 402 12.75 -20.91 -9.94
CA THR A 402 12.73 -20.10 -11.18
C THR A 402 12.32 -18.66 -10.94
N HIS A 403 11.65 -18.38 -9.81
CA HIS A 403 11.16 -17.06 -9.46
C HIS A 403 11.45 -16.71 -8.01
N TYR A 404 11.56 -15.41 -7.75
CA TYR A 404 11.56 -14.86 -6.39
C TYR A 404 10.24 -14.13 -6.12
N LEU A 405 9.78 -14.20 -4.87
CA LEU A 405 8.63 -13.44 -4.40
C LEU A 405 9.04 -11.98 -4.21
N HIS A 406 8.34 -11.05 -4.86
CA HIS A 406 8.46 -9.62 -4.66
C HIS A 406 7.08 -9.05 -4.31
N MET A 407 6.91 -8.65 -3.07
CA MET A 407 5.67 -8.03 -2.60
C MET A 407 5.94 -6.55 -2.33
N HIS A 408 5.13 -5.70 -2.95
CA HIS A 408 5.10 -4.29 -2.61
C HIS A 408 4.21 -4.08 -1.37
N HIS A 409 4.47 -3.03 -0.60
CA HIS A 409 3.72 -2.72 0.61
C HIS A 409 2.22 -2.52 0.35
N TYR A 410 1.81 -2.00 -0.82
CA TYR A 410 0.40 -1.84 -1.17
C TYR A 410 -0.38 -3.16 -1.18
N PHE A 411 0.28 -4.28 -1.48
CA PHE A 411 -0.34 -5.60 -1.43
C PHE A 411 -0.63 -6.01 0.02
N ILE A 412 0.32 -5.71 0.92
CA ILE A 412 0.15 -5.93 2.37
C ILE A 412 -1.00 -5.07 2.88
N PHE A 413 -0.99 -3.76 2.62
CA PHE A 413 -2.06 -2.86 3.08
C PHE A 413 -3.43 -3.18 2.47
N GLY A 414 -3.48 -3.54 1.19
CA GLY A 414 -4.72 -4.00 0.55
C GLY A 414 -5.26 -5.28 1.20
N SER A 415 -4.38 -6.20 1.61
CA SER A 415 -4.78 -7.39 2.36
C SER A 415 -5.29 -7.10 3.77
N LEU A 416 -5.06 -5.90 4.33
CA LEU A 416 -5.57 -5.50 5.64
C LEU A 416 -6.94 -4.81 5.58
N VAL A 417 -7.42 -4.40 4.40
CA VAL A 417 -8.73 -3.73 4.23
C VAL A 417 -9.91 -4.52 4.84
N PRO A 418 -10.02 -5.86 4.68
CA PRO A 418 -11.10 -6.61 5.32
C PRO A 418 -11.07 -6.57 6.85
N LEU A 419 -9.89 -6.42 7.46
CA LEU A 419 -9.72 -6.41 8.92
C LEU A 419 -10.22 -5.11 9.56
N THR A 420 -10.44 -4.05 8.78
CA THR A 420 -10.94 -2.76 9.28
C THR A 420 -12.47 -2.66 9.22
N GLY A 421 -13.18 -3.76 8.98
CA GLY A 421 -14.63 -3.86 8.75
C GLY A 421 -15.53 -3.60 9.96
N PHE A 422 -15.20 -2.66 10.84
CA PHE A 422 -15.96 -2.33 12.05
C PHE A 422 -16.41 -0.88 12.07
N GLN A 423 -17.61 -0.64 12.61
CA GLN A 423 -18.21 0.70 12.68
C GLN A 423 -17.69 1.51 13.87
N THR A 424 -16.38 1.74 13.88
CA THR A 424 -15.73 2.61 14.87
C THR A 424 -14.91 3.68 14.17
N VAL A 425 -14.73 4.84 14.82
CA VAL A 425 -13.90 5.93 14.28
C VAL A 425 -12.46 5.45 14.02
N LEU A 426 -11.91 4.61 14.90
CA LEU A 426 -10.57 4.06 14.75
C LEU A 426 -10.46 3.11 13.56
N SER A 427 -11.47 2.28 13.33
CA SER A 427 -11.53 1.41 12.15
C SER A 427 -11.74 2.19 10.85
N LEU A 428 -12.48 3.30 10.86
CA LEU A 428 -12.56 4.22 9.71
C LEU A 428 -11.21 4.86 9.38
N ILE A 429 -10.47 5.34 10.39
CA ILE A 429 -9.12 5.89 10.22
C ILE A 429 -8.19 4.84 9.62
N SER A 430 -8.22 3.61 10.17
CA SER A 430 -7.45 2.50 9.62
C SER A 430 -7.86 2.16 8.19
N LEU A 431 -9.16 2.05 7.91
CA LEU A 431 -9.68 1.77 6.57
C LEU A 431 -9.20 2.83 5.57
N GLY A 432 -9.34 4.11 5.93
CA GLY A 432 -8.89 5.23 5.12
C GLY A 432 -7.41 5.11 4.82
N ALA A 433 -6.58 5.04 5.85
CA ALA A 433 -5.13 4.96 5.71
C ALA A 433 -4.67 3.76 4.87
N VAL A 434 -5.11 2.53 5.20
CA VAL A 434 -4.65 1.31 4.50
C VAL A 434 -5.14 1.30 3.05
N SER A 435 -6.34 1.80 2.78
CA SER A 435 -6.89 1.89 1.43
C SER A 435 -6.17 2.96 0.61
N GLY A 436 -5.85 4.10 1.21
CA GLY A 436 -5.08 5.18 0.57
C GLY A 436 -3.69 4.68 0.15
N ILE A 437 -2.98 4.00 1.07
CA ILE A 437 -1.65 3.42 0.78
C ILE A 437 -1.77 2.35 -0.33
N ALA A 438 -2.81 1.52 -0.30
CA ALA A 438 -3.03 0.51 -1.33
C ALA A 438 -3.29 1.12 -2.72
N VAL A 439 -4.17 2.13 -2.79
CA VAL A 439 -4.49 2.84 -4.05
C VAL A 439 -3.27 3.58 -4.59
N GLU A 440 -2.52 4.25 -3.72
CA GLU A 440 -1.29 4.95 -4.11
C GLU A 440 -0.24 4.00 -4.65
N GLY A 441 0.06 2.92 -3.95
CA GLY A 441 1.08 2.00 -4.43
C GLY A 441 0.67 1.29 -5.72
N VAL A 442 -0.60 0.96 -5.93
CA VAL A 442 -1.06 0.42 -7.22
C VAL A 442 -0.96 1.46 -8.34
N SER A 443 -1.36 2.70 -8.08
CA SER A 443 -1.23 3.78 -9.06
C SER A 443 0.24 4.04 -9.40
N ARG A 444 1.11 4.14 -8.41
CA ARG A 444 2.54 4.43 -8.58
C ARG A 444 3.31 3.28 -9.21
N TRP A 445 3.16 2.06 -8.70
CA TRP A 445 4.02 0.92 -9.01
C TRP A 445 3.40 -0.13 -9.94
N SER A 446 2.12 0.02 -10.32
CA SER A 446 1.34 -0.99 -11.06
C SER A 446 1.07 -2.26 -10.24
N MET A 447 0.06 -3.04 -10.62
CA MET A 447 -0.14 -4.40 -10.09
C MET A 447 0.79 -5.38 -10.82
N GLY A 448 2.08 -5.28 -10.49
CA GLY A 448 3.12 -6.18 -10.99
C GLY A 448 2.86 -7.65 -10.60
N TRP A 449 3.58 -8.56 -11.24
CA TRP A 449 3.56 -9.97 -10.84
C TRP A 449 4.16 -10.11 -9.43
N LEU A 450 3.59 -10.99 -8.60
CA LEU A 450 4.18 -11.27 -7.28
C LEU A 450 5.46 -12.13 -7.40
N TRP A 451 5.58 -12.92 -8.47
CA TRP A 451 6.73 -13.79 -8.72
C TRP A 451 7.47 -13.34 -9.98
N TYR A 452 8.70 -12.87 -9.83
CA TYR A 452 9.56 -12.44 -10.93
C TYR A 452 10.57 -13.52 -11.28
N ARG A 453 10.82 -13.72 -12.58
CA ARG A 453 11.85 -14.66 -13.05
C ARG A 453 13.23 -14.18 -12.62
N GLY A 454 14.05 -15.11 -12.13
CA GLY A 454 15.44 -14.86 -11.76
C GLY A 454 15.80 -15.42 -10.39
N SER A 455 17.09 -15.66 -10.18
CA SER A 455 17.65 -15.82 -8.84
C SER A 455 17.85 -14.43 -8.25
N ARG A 456 17.27 -14.15 -7.07
CA ARG A 456 17.70 -12.99 -6.29
C ARG A 456 19.20 -13.16 -6.03
N VAL A 457 20.01 -12.29 -6.62
CA VAL A 457 21.35 -12.02 -6.12
C VAL A 457 21.10 -11.15 -4.89
N LEU A 458 20.97 -11.81 -3.73
CA LEU A 458 20.87 -11.12 -2.44
C LEU A 458 22.23 -10.56 -2.05
#